data_AF-A0A971PJK2-F1
#
_entry.id   AF-A0A971PJK2-F1
#
_cell.length_a   1.000
_cell.length_b   1.000
_cell.length_c   1.000
_cell.angle_alpha   90.00
_cell.angle_beta   90.00
_cell.angle_gamma   90.00
#
_symmetry.space_group_name_H-M   'P 1'
#
loop_
_entity.id
_entity.type
_entity.pdbx_description
1 polymer ?
#
loop_
_entity_poly.entity_id
_entity_poly.type
_entity_poly.pdbx_seq_one_letter_code
_entity_poly.pdbx_strand_id
1 'polypeptide(L)'
;MDAEAVPRRLNRLFREKSPYLLQHASNPVDWRPWGGEAFAAARRGRKPLFISIGYSACHWCHVMERESFEDEEIAALLNEHFIPIKVDREERPDVDKVYIEACAAMTGGGGWPLTVLATPDGKPFFAGTYLPARRRGGMPGLAELLAPYLGAMGPVGGRAAAYVCGGSACALPVTEPERFEAMLDAEVRR
;
A
#
# COMPACT_ATOMS: atom_id res chain seq x y z
N MET A 1 4.02 29.74 -23.56
CA MET A 1 3.69 28.46 -24.22
C MET A 1 3.06 27.61 -23.15
N ASP A 2 1.76 27.73 -23.02
CA ASP A 2 0.99 27.10 -21.96
C ASP A 2 0.95 25.61 -22.24
N ALA A 3 1.49 24.82 -21.32
CA ALA A 3 1.36 23.37 -21.37
C ALA A 3 -0.13 23.04 -21.28
N GLU A 4 -0.68 22.55 -22.39
CA GLU A 4 -2.07 22.12 -22.49
C GLU A 4 -2.30 21.02 -21.44
N ALA A 5 -3.08 21.31 -20.41
CA ALA A 5 -3.34 20.39 -19.33
C ALA A 5 -4.09 19.17 -19.89
N VAL A 6 -3.42 18.03 -19.95
CA VAL A 6 -4.05 16.75 -20.32
C VAL A 6 -5.22 16.52 -19.36
N PRO A 7 -6.44 16.26 -19.85
CA PRO A 7 -7.60 16.03 -18.98
C PRO A 7 -7.29 14.86 -18.03
N ARG A 8 -7.18 15.14 -16.73
CA ARG A 8 -6.95 14.11 -15.72
C ARG A 8 -8.16 13.17 -15.72
N ARG A 9 -7.94 11.93 -16.16
CA ARG A 9 -8.97 10.89 -16.16
C ARG A 9 -9.40 10.61 -14.73
N LEU A 10 -10.70 10.66 -14.47
CA LEU A 10 -11.24 10.32 -13.15
C LEU A 10 -11.10 8.81 -12.87
N ASN A 11 -10.58 8.48 -11.70
CA ASN A 11 -10.57 7.11 -11.16
C ASN A 11 -11.89 6.80 -10.45
N ARG A 12 -12.09 5.56 -9.98
CA ARG A 12 -13.40 5.08 -9.49
C ARG A 12 -13.98 5.85 -8.31
N LEU A 13 -13.17 6.63 -7.58
CA LEU A 13 -13.62 7.45 -6.47
C LEU A 13 -14.58 8.57 -6.90
N PHE A 14 -14.69 8.91 -8.20
CA PHE A 14 -15.64 9.93 -8.68
C PHE A 14 -17.11 9.61 -8.35
N ARG A 15 -17.42 8.36 -7.98
CA ARG A 15 -18.76 7.89 -7.63
C ARG A 15 -19.03 7.90 -6.12
N GLU A 16 -18.02 8.18 -5.31
CA GLU A 16 -18.14 8.19 -3.85
C GLU A 16 -18.87 9.44 -3.35
N LYS A 17 -19.35 9.38 -2.10
CA LYS A 17 -20.01 10.51 -1.44
C LYS A 17 -19.08 11.26 -0.49
N SER A 18 -18.10 10.56 0.09
CA SER A 18 -17.08 11.15 0.95
C SER A 18 -16.37 12.31 0.22
N PRO A 19 -16.39 13.53 0.79
CA PRO A 19 -15.59 14.63 0.28
C PRO A 19 -14.09 14.30 0.23
N TYR A 20 -13.60 13.54 1.22
CA TYR A 20 -12.22 13.07 1.27
C TYR A 20 -11.88 12.15 0.09
N LEU A 21 -12.73 11.18 -0.23
CA LEU A 21 -12.50 10.28 -1.38
C LEU A 21 -12.62 11.02 -2.71
N LEU A 22 -13.59 11.92 -2.84
CA LEU A 22 -13.78 12.72 -4.04
C LEU A 22 -12.58 13.64 -4.35
N GLN A 23 -11.89 14.16 -3.33
CA GLN A 23 -10.65 14.92 -3.51
C GLN A 23 -9.59 14.12 -4.28
N HIS A 24 -9.53 12.80 -4.09
CA HIS A 24 -8.56 11.92 -4.75
C HIS A 24 -9.05 11.39 -6.11
N ALA A 25 -10.24 11.75 -6.57
CA ALA A 25 -10.85 11.18 -7.78
C ALA A 25 -10.10 11.52 -9.07
N SER A 26 -9.34 12.62 -9.09
CA SER A 26 -8.50 13.03 -10.23
C SER A 26 -7.05 12.55 -10.16
N ASN A 27 -6.66 11.83 -9.11
CA ASN A 27 -5.28 11.37 -8.97
C ASN A 27 -4.97 10.31 -10.03
N PRO A 28 -3.74 10.29 -10.58
CA PRO A 28 -3.33 9.30 -11.58
C PRO A 28 -3.31 7.86 -11.05
N VAL A 29 -3.24 7.69 -9.72
CA VAL A 29 -3.47 6.38 -9.08
C VAL A 29 -4.92 5.93 -9.37
N ASP A 30 -5.08 4.71 -9.87
CA ASP A 30 -6.36 4.06 -10.19
C ASP A 30 -7.07 3.60 -8.90
N TRP A 31 -7.36 4.58 -8.03
CA TRP A 31 -7.98 4.36 -6.74
C TRP A 31 -9.32 3.64 -6.88
N ARG A 32 -9.54 2.72 -5.95
CA ARG A 32 -10.81 2.04 -5.72
C ARG A 32 -11.31 2.37 -4.32
N PRO A 33 -12.62 2.50 -4.11
CA PRO A 33 -13.17 2.52 -2.77
C PRO A 33 -12.98 1.15 -2.11
N TRP A 34 -13.03 1.11 -0.78
CA TRP A 34 -13.08 -0.15 -0.05
C TRP A 34 -14.36 -0.92 -0.39
N GLY A 35 -14.23 -2.17 -0.84
CA GLY A 35 -15.40 -3.02 -1.09
C GLY A 35 -15.06 -4.31 -1.82
N GLY A 36 -16.06 -5.20 -1.92
CA GLY A 36 -15.88 -6.54 -2.50
C GLY A 36 -15.32 -6.54 -3.92
N GLU A 37 -15.60 -5.50 -4.73
CA GLU A 37 -15.05 -5.35 -6.08
C GLU A 37 -13.51 -5.22 -6.09
N ALA A 38 -12.95 -4.41 -5.18
CA ALA A 38 -11.50 -4.20 -5.08
C ALA A 38 -10.79 -5.51 -4.68
N PHE A 39 -11.34 -6.22 -3.70
CA PHE A 39 -10.84 -7.53 -3.26
C PHE A 39 -10.96 -8.60 -4.36
N ALA A 40 -12.07 -8.62 -5.10
CA ALA A 40 -12.23 -9.52 -6.22
C ALA A 40 -11.24 -9.22 -7.35
N ALA A 41 -10.97 -7.94 -7.62
CA ALA A 41 -9.94 -7.53 -8.57
C ALA A 41 -8.54 -7.99 -8.13
N ALA A 42 -8.22 -7.86 -6.84
CA ALA A 42 -6.95 -8.32 -6.27
C ALA A 42 -6.75 -9.83 -6.43
N ARG A 43 -7.79 -10.62 -6.12
CA ARG A 43 -7.76 -12.08 -6.29
C ARG A 43 -7.62 -12.49 -7.75
N ARG A 44 -8.40 -11.88 -8.65
CA ARG A 44 -8.32 -12.17 -10.10
C ARG A 44 -6.95 -11.80 -10.69
N GLY A 45 -6.44 -10.63 -10.31
CA GLY A 45 -5.16 -10.11 -10.78
C GLY A 45 -3.95 -10.74 -10.09
N ARG A 46 -4.15 -11.50 -9.01
CA ARG A 46 -3.08 -11.97 -8.10
C ARG A 46 -2.17 -10.83 -7.65
N LYS A 47 -2.74 -9.65 -7.42
CA LYS A 47 -2.03 -8.45 -6.99
C LYS A 47 -2.30 -8.17 -5.51
N PRO A 48 -1.29 -7.79 -4.72
CA PRO A 48 -1.51 -7.30 -3.36
C PRO A 48 -2.37 -6.02 -3.36
N LEU A 49 -2.97 -5.74 -2.22
CA LEU A 49 -3.69 -4.50 -1.95
C LEU A 49 -2.70 -3.43 -1.50
N PHE A 50 -2.83 -2.23 -2.03
CA PHE A 50 -2.25 -1.02 -1.46
C PHE A 50 -3.37 -0.22 -0.81
N ILE A 51 -3.47 -0.23 0.51
CA ILE A 51 -4.56 0.41 1.26
C ILE A 51 -4.04 1.70 1.88
N SER A 52 -4.65 2.84 1.51
CA SER A 52 -4.34 4.15 2.07
C SER A 52 -5.55 4.72 2.80
N ILE A 53 -5.47 4.77 4.13
CA ILE A 53 -6.54 5.27 5.01
C ILE A 53 -6.21 6.70 5.46
N GLY A 54 -7.18 7.60 5.38
CA GLY A 54 -7.07 8.97 5.85
C GLY A 54 -8.44 9.61 6.12
N TYR A 55 -8.45 10.92 6.30
CA TYR A 55 -9.63 11.74 6.57
C TYR A 55 -9.39 13.18 6.16
N SER A 56 -10.47 13.96 6.03
CA SER A 56 -10.44 15.33 5.49
C SER A 56 -9.51 16.29 6.24
N ALA A 57 -9.45 16.22 7.57
CA ALA A 57 -8.65 17.12 8.41
C ALA A 57 -7.19 16.68 8.64
N CYS A 58 -6.74 15.61 7.97
CA CYS A 58 -5.42 15.04 8.15
C CYS A 58 -4.33 15.80 7.38
N HIS A 59 -3.50 16.58 8.07
CA HIS A 59 -2.41 17.33 7.42
C HIS A 59 -1.47 16.46 6.59
N TRP A 60 -0.95 15.38 7.17
CA TRP A 60 0.02 14.50 6.50
C TRP A 60 -0.59 13.70 5.35
N CYS A 61 -1.91 13.50 5.34
CA CYS A 61 -2.61 12.84 4.24
C CYS A 61 -2.56 13.72 2.98
N HIS A 62 -2.77 15.03 3.15
CA HIS A 62 -2.65 16.01 2.06
C HIS A 62 -1.20 16.20 1.60
N VAL A 63 -0.22 16.10 2.51
CA VAL A 63 1.20 16.13 2.13
C VAL A 63 1.55 14.92 1.28
N MET A 64 1.22 13.71 1.76
CA MET A 64 1.51 12.47 1.03
C MET A 64 0.77 12.40 -0.31
N GLU A 65 -0.45 12.92 -0.39
CA GLU A 65 -1.16 13.07 -1.67
C GLU A 65 -0.33 13.85 -2.68
N ARG A 66 0.01 15.10 -2.36
CA ARG A 66 0.72 15.99 -3.28
C ARG A 66 2.10 15.47 -3.65
N GLU A 67 2.81 14.89 -2.69
CA GLU A 67 4.16 14.39 -2.93
C GLU A 67 4.14 13.08 -3.72
N SER A 68 3.18 12.18 -3.44
CA SER A 68 3.25 10.79 -3.91
C SER A 68 2.09 10.37 -4.81
N PHE A 69 0.84 10.71 -4.48
CA PHE A 69 -0.32 10.18 -5.22
C PHE A 69 -0.70 11.01 -6.45
N GLU A 70 -0.18 12.24 -6.57
CA GLU A 70 -0.23 13.05 -7.79
C GLU A 70 0.97 12.83 -8.73
N ASP A 71 2.02 12.14 -8.28
CA ASP A 71 3.20 11.79 -9.07
C ASP A 71 2.87 10.63 -10.02
N GLU A 72 2.99 10.87 -11.33
CA GLU A 72 2.67 9.91 -12.40
C GLU A 72 3.57 8.65 -12.36
N GLU A 73 4.83 8.77 -11.94
CA GLU A 73 5.74 7.63 -11.83
C GLU A 73 5.32 6.72 -10.68
N ILE A 74 5.02 7.30 -9.51
CA ILE A 74 4.50 6.54 -8.37
C ILE A 74 3.15 5.91 -8.71
N ALA A 75 2.28 6.66 -9.37
CA ALA A 75 0.98 6.16 -9.79
C ALA A 75 1.09 5.00 -10.76
N ALA A 76 1.99 5.07 -11.74
CA ALA A 76 2.26 3.96 -12.65
C ALA A 76 2.69 2.70 -11.90
N LEU A 77 3.63 2.84 -10.94
CA LEU A 77 4.08 1.73 -10.10
C LEU A 77 2.95 1.11 -9.28
N LEU A 78 2.11 1.94 -8.65
CA LEU A 78 0.96 1.48 -7.87
C LEU A 78 -0.06 0.76 -8.75
N ASN A 79 -0.38 1.32 -9.91
CA ASN A 79 -1.38 0.79 -10.84
C ASN A 79 -0.93 -0.52 -11.48
N GLU A 80 0.36 -0.64 -11.77
CA GLU A 80 0.92 -1.83 -12.40
C GLU A 80 0.99 -3.00 -11.41
N HIS A 81 1.34 -2.78 -10.15
CA HIS A 81 1.68 -3.87 -9.24
C HIS A 81 0.68 -4.13 -8.11
N PHE A 82 -0.21 -3.18 -7.82
CA PHE A 82 -1.15 -3.29 -6.71
C PHE A 82 -2.60 -3.12 -7.16
N ILE A 83 -3.52 -3.39 -6.24
CA ILE A 83 -4.86 -2.82 -6.25
C ILE A 83 -4.89 -1.66 -5.26
N PRO A 84 -4.81 -0.40 -5.72
CA PRO A 84 -4.88 0.76 -4.84
C PRO A 84 -6.30 0.94 -4.31
N ILE A 85 -6.43 1.00 -2.99
CA ILE A 85 -7.67 1.23 -2.25
C ILE A 85 -7.51 2.48 -1.40
N LYS A 86 -8.42 3.43 -1.57
CA LYS A 86 -8.52 4.61 -0.71
C LYS A 86 -9.67 4.40 0.28
N VAL A 87 -9.42 4.70 1.55
CA VAL A 87 -10.41 4.56 2.62
C VAL A 87 -10.53 5.88 3.37
N ASP A 88 -11.76 6.33 3.52
CA ASP A 88 -12.11 7.38 4.47
C ASP A 88 -12.44 6.74 5.81
N ARG A 89 -11.64 7.03 6.85
CA ARG A 89 -11.90 6.50 8.20
C ARG A 89 -13.18 7.07 8.82
N GLU A 90 -13.63 8.26 8.39
CA GLU A 90 -14.84 8.89 8.91
C GLU A 90 -16.09 8.10 8.45
N GLU A 91 -16.05 7.55 7.24
CA GLU A 91 -17.08 6.64 6.74
C GLU A 91 -16.86 5.17 7.15
N ARG A 92 -15.59 4.74 7.29
CA ARG A 92 -15.21 3.35 7.59
C ARG A 92 -14.30 3.22 8.83
N PRO A 93 -14.79 3.60 10.02
CA PRO A 93 -14.02 3.46 11.25
C PRO A 93 -13.76 1.98 11.61
N ASP A 94 -14.60 1.07 11.11
CA ASP A 94 -14.43 -0.38 11.24
C ASP A 94 -13.15 -0.87 10.54
N VAL A 95 -12.90 -0.38 9.32
CA VAL A 95 -11.70 -0.72 8.54
C VAL A 95 -10.47 -0.04 9.13
N ASP A 96 -10.60 1.24 9.49
CA ASP A 96 -9.53 2.03 10.13
C ASP A 96 -9.00 1.32 11.39
N LYS A 97 -9.91 0.87 12.26
CA LYS A 97 -9.55 0.20 13.52
C LYS A 97 -8.71 -1.06 13.29
N VAL A 98 -9.08 -1.91 12.34
CA VAL A 98 -8.33 -3.15 12.05
C VAL A 98 -6.91 -2.85 11.61
N TYR A 99 -6.73 -1.88 10.71
CA TYR A 99 -5.42 -1.60 10.14
C TYR A 99 -4.55 -0.71 11.01
N ILE A 100 -5.11 0.19 11.82
CA ILE A 100 -4.34 0.97 12.79
C ILE A 100 -3.80 0.08 13.90
N GLU A 101 -4.58 -0.93 14.35
CA GLU A 101 -4.13 -1.95 15.30
C GLU A 101 -3.02 -2.81 14.70
N ALA A 102 -3.15 -3.23 13.44
CA ALA A 102 -2.09 -3.95 12.74
C ALA A 102 -0.80 -3.11 12.64
N CYS A 103 -0.91 -1.81 12.30
CA CYS A 103 0.23 -0.91 12.26
C CYS A 103 0.91 -0.75 13.61
N ALA A 104 0.12 -0.58 14.68
CA ALA A 104 0.65 -0.50 16.03
C ALA A 104 1.37 -1.80 16.42
N ALA A 105 0.81 -2.96 16.10
CA ALA A 105 1.43 -4.26 16.36
C ALA A 105 2.73 -4.46 15.58
N MET A 106 2.78 -4.01 14.32
CA MET A 106 3.97 -4.17 13.47
C MET A 106 5.06 -3.17 13.82
N THR A 107 4.73 -1.91 14.05
CA THR A 107 5.70 -0.80 14.10
C THR A 107 5.90 -0.20 15.50
N GLY A 108 5.11 -0.60 16.50
CA GLY A 108 5.10 0.01 17.83
C GLY A 108 4.38 1.36 17.90
N GLY A 109 3.79 1.83 16.80
CA GLY A 109 3.05 3.08 16.71
C GLY A 109 2.00 3.08 15.60
N GLY A 110 1.18 4.14 15.58
CA GLY A 110 0.12 4.29 14.58
C GLY A 110 -0.22 5.75 14.35
N GLY A 111 -0.69 6.05 13.14
CA GLY A 111 -1.12 7.39 12.77
C GLY A 111 -1.62 7.43 11.35
N TRP A 112 -2.00 8.63 10.90
CA TRP A 112 -2.49 8.89 9.56
C TRP A 112 -1.57 9.86 8.81
N PRO A 113 -1.40 9.72 7.48
CA PRO A 113 -2.01 8.71 6.62
C PRO A 113 -1.52 7.31 7.01
N LEU A 114 -2.42 6.33 6.93
CA LEU A 114 -2.08 4.95 7.20
C LEU A 114 -1.90 4.22 5.87
N THR A 115 -0.72 3.67 5.65
CA THR A 115 -0.34 2.94 4.44
C THR A 115 -0.13 1.47 4.77
N VAL A 116 -0.89 0.59 4.14
CA VAL A 116 -0.84 -0.85 4.36
C VAL A 116 -0.68 -1.58 3.04
N LEU A 117 0.26 -2.53 3.00
CA LEU A 117 0.28 -3.54 1.95
C LEU A 117 -0.32 -4.83 2.52
N ALA A 118 -1.28 -5.38 1.80
CA ALA A 118 -2.01 -6.57 2.26
C ALA A 118 -2.18 -7.60 1.14
N THR A 119 -2.38 -8.85 1.53
CA THR A 119 -2.72 -9.92 0.59
C THR A 119 -4.08 -9.66 -0.07
N PRO A 120 -4.44 -10.35 -1.16
CA PRO A 120 -5.77 -10.27 -1.77
C PRO A 120 -6.95 -10.59 -0.82
N ASP A 121 -6.67 -11.19 0.33
CA ASP A 121 -7.64 -11.51 1.38
C ASP A 121 -7.63 -10.49 2.54
N GLY A 122 -6.88 -9.40 2.40
CA GLY A 122 -6.85 -8.29 3.36
C GLY A 122 -5.90 -8.46 4.53
N LYS A 123 -5.07 -9.52 4.54
CA LYS A 123 -4.10 -9.75 5.62
C LYS A 123 -2.89 -8.82 5.43
N PRO A 124 -2.59 -7.91 6.37
CA PRO A 124 -1.47 -6.99 6.23
C PRO A 124 -0.13 -7.73 6.33
N PHE A 125 0.82 -7.37 5.47
CA PHE A 125 2.22 -7.81 5.56
C PHE A 125 3.20 -6.63 5.59
N PHE A 126 2.71 -5.41 5.37
CA PHE A 126 3.41 -4.17 5.67
C PHE A 126 2.42 -3.14 6.21
N ALA A 127 2.85 -2.34 7.19
CA ALA A 127 2.10 -1.19 7.66
C ALA A 127 3.07 -0.06 8.03
N GLY A 128 2.67 1.17 7.71
CA GLY A 128 3.41 2.38 8.05
C GLY A 128 2.50 3.59 7.98
N THR A 129 2.98 4.73 8.45
CA THR A 129 2.20 5.97 8.42
C THR A 129 2.54 6.79 7.17
N TYR A 130 3.12 7.97 7.37
CA TYR A 130 3.61 8.82 6.29
C TYR A 130 4.84 8.20 5.63
N LEU A 131 4.84 8.15 4.29
CA LEU A 131 5.99 7.78 3.48
C LEU A 131 6.24 8.89 2.45
N PRO A 132 7.45 9.47 2.38
CA PRO A 132 7.77 10.45 1.35
C PRO A 132 7.86 9.78 -0.03
N ALA A 133 7.65 10.54 -1.10
CA ALA A 133 7.68 10.02 -2.47
C ALA A 133 9.01 9.35 -2.85
N ARG A 134 10.11 10.02 -2.47
CA ARG A 134 11.50 9.58 -2.62
C ARG A 134 12.17 9.63 -1.25
N ARG A 135 13.31 8.94 -1.10
CA ARG A 135 14.07 8.90 0.16
C ARG A 135 14.31 10.30 0.70
N ARG A 136 14.04 10.48 1.99
CA ARG A 136 14.32 11.74 2.69
C ARG A 136 14.99 11.44 4.03
N GLY A 137 16.27 11.78 4.13
CA GLY A 137 17.09 11.42 5.29
C GLY A 137 17.15 9.91 5.49
N GLY A 138 16.90 9.45 6.72
CA GLY A 138 16.86 8.02 7.07
C GLY A 138 15.55 7.31 6.69
N MET A 139 14.54 8.01 6.18
CA MET A 139 13.25 7.40 5.82
C MET A 139 13.25 6.91 4.36
N PRO A 140 12.92 5.64 4.11
CA PRO A 140 12.76 5.13 2.75
C PRO A 140 11.60 5.84 2.04
N GLY A 141 11.77 6.06 0.74
CA GLY A 141 10.69 6.60 -0.10
C GLY A 141 9.66 5.54 -0.47
N LEU A 142 8.46 5.95 -0.86
CA LEU A 142 7.41 5.05 -1.32
C LEU A 142 7.89 4.21 -2.51
N ALA A 143 8.56 4.81 -3.51
CA ALA A 143 9.09 4.07 -4.64
C ALA A 143 10.12 2.98 -4.23
N GLU A 144 10.99 3.29 -3.27
CA GLU A 144 11.98 2.33 -2.74
C GLU A 144 11.31 1.23 -1.91
N LEU A 145 10.27 1.59 -1.15
CA LEU A 145 9.49 0.64 -0.37
C LEU A 145 8.74 -0.34 -1.25
N LEU A 146 8.23 0.13 -2.38
CA LEU A 146 7.54 -0.71 -3.34
C LEU A 146 8.54 -1.61 -4.09
N ALA A 147 9.76 -1.15 -4.38
CA ALA A 147 10.74 -1.88 -5.22
C ALA A 147 10.93 -3.38 -4.92
N PRO A 148 11.08 -3.84 -3.65
CA PRO A 148 11.15 -5.26 -3.33
C PRO A 148 9.89 -6.07 -3.73
N TYR A 149 8.74 -5.40 -3.81
CA TYR A 149 7.45 -5.98 -4.19
C TYR A 149 7.11 -5.78 -5.68
N LEU A 150 7.76 -4.82 -6.36
CA LEU A 150 7.62 -4.56 -7.80
C LEU A 150 8.35 -5.63 -8.63
N GLY A 151 9.48 -6.14 -8.12
CA GLY A 151 10.21 -7.25 -8.70
C GLY A 151 9.68 -8.60 -8.25
N ALA A 152 8.53 -9.02 -8.81
CA ALA A 152 8.00 -10.38 -8.79
C ALA A 152 8.10 -11.16 -7.45
N MET A 153 6.94 -11.41 -6.82
CA MET A 153 6.74 -12.66 -6.08
C MET A 153 6.76 -13.85 -7.05
N GLY A 154 7.90 -14.05 -7.70
CA GLY A 154 8.18 -15.05 -8.69
C GLY A 154 9.43 -15.83 -8.30
N PRO A 155 9.81 -16.84 -9.10
CA PRO A 155 10.94 -17.67 -8.77
C PRO A 155 12.26 -16.87 -8.74
N VAL A 156 13.04 -17.00 -7.67
CA VAL A 156 14.42 -16.46 -7.61
C VAL A 156 15.35 -17.56 -8.13
N GLY A 157 16.11 -17.26 -9.19
CA GLY A 157 16.96 -18.27 -9.85
C GLY A 157 16.19 -19.47 -10.41
N GLY A 158 14.91 -19.30 -10.78
CA GLY A 158 14.06 -20.39 -11.28
C GLY A 158 13.43 -21.28 -10.20
N ARG A 159 13.67 -20.99 -8.91
CA ARG A 159 13.08 -21.70 -7.77
C ARG A 159 12.03 -20.86 -7.07
N ALA A 160 10.97 -21.49 -6.58
CA ALA A 160 9.95 -20.81 -5.78
C ALA A 160 10.61 -20.02 -4.64
N ALA A 161 10.26 -18.74 -4.52
CA ALA A 161 10.81 -17.85 -3.52
C ALA A 161 9.75 -17.56 -2.46
N ALA A 162 10.11 -17.74 -1.20
CA ALA A 162 9.29 -17.43 -0.05
C ALA A 162 9.86 -16.23 0.71
N TYR A 163 9.00 -15.41 1.30
CA TYR A 163 9.39 -14.30 2.15
C TYR A 163 8.85 -14.59 3.54
N VAL A 164 9.72 -14.52 4.55
CA VAL A 164 9.32 -14.63 5.96
C VAL A 164 9.36 -13.23 6.55
N CYS A 165 8.20 -12.78 7.01
CA CYS A 165 8.06 -11.48 7.65
C CYS A 165 8.02 -11.67 9.16
N GLY A 166 8.76 -10.82 9.86
CA GLY A 166 8.85 -10.82 11.31
C GLY A 166 8.89 -9.40 11.88
N GLY A 167 8.05 -9.11 12.87
CA GLY A 167 7.79 -7.75 13.34
C GLY A 167 7.33 -6.80 12.22
N SER A 168 8.05 -5.69 12.00
CA SER A 168 7.76 -4.68 10.97
C SER A 168 8.42 -4.92 9.60
N ALA A 169 9.21 -5.97 9.44
CA ALA A 169 10.04 -6.14 8.25
C ALA A 169 9.94 -7.56 7.67
N CYS A 170 10.00 -7.63 6.35
CA CYS A 170 10.17 -8.89 5.64
C CYS A 170 11.66 -9.12 5.35
N ALA A 171 12.12 -10.34 5.59
CA ALA A 171 13.44 -10.76 5.15
C ALA A 171 13.49 -10.90 3.62
N LEU A 172 14.69 -10.87 3.06
CA LEU A 172 14.94 -11.16 1.64
C LEU A 172 14.37 -12.53 1.24
N PRO A 173 13.98 -12.73 -0.03
CA PRO A 173 13.39 -13.99 -0.49
C PRO A 173 14.35 -15.17 -0.28
N VAL A 174 13.81 -16.26 0.25
CA VAL A 174 14.49 -17.53 0.42
C VAL A 174 13.93 -18.57 -0.54
N THR A 175 14.83 -19.31 -1.21
CA THR A 175 14.47 -20.35 -2.19
C THR A 175 14.76 -21.77 -1.71
N GLU A 176 15.47 -21.90 -0.59
CA GLU A 176 15.89 -23.19 -0.02
C GLU A 176 14.95 -23.58 1.14
N PRO A 177 14.26 -24.73 1.08
CA PRO A 177 13.26 -25.13 2.08
C PRO A 177 13.81 -25.16 3.52
N GLU A 178 15.02 -25.68 3.71
CA GLU A 178 15.67 -25.78 5.03
C GLU A 178 15.91 -24.41 5.65
N ARG A 179 16.31 -23.43 4.83
CA ARG A 179 16.53 -22.04 5.27
C ARG A 179 15.21 -21.33 5.54
N PHE A 180 14.15 -21.65 4.78
CA PHE A 180 12.81 -21.16 5.03
C PHE A 180 12.26 -21.68 6.36
N GLU A 181 12.39 -22.98 6.64
CA GLU A 181 12.00 -23.59 7.92
C GLU A 181 12.76 -22.98 9.09
N ALA A 182 14.08 -22.78 8.96
CA ALA A 182 14.87 -22.11 9.98
C ALA A 182 14.41 -20.66 10.25
N MET A 183 13.99 -19.94 9.21
CA MET A 183 13.45 -18.58 9.34
C MET A 183 12.07 -18.58 10.01
N LEU A 184 11.21 -19.56 9.71
CA LEU A 184 9.93 -19.72 10.40
C LEU A 184 10.11 -20.07 11.88
N ASP A 185 11.00 -21.01 12.19
CA ASP A 185 11.32 -21.39 13.56
C ASP A 185 11.90 -20.24 14.38
N ALA A 186 12.73 -19.40 13.76
CA ALA A 186 13.29 -18.23 14.41
C ALA A 186 12.24 -17.15 14.71
N GLU A 187 11.20 -17.04 13.89
CA GLU A 187 10.08 -16.11 14.13
C GLU A 187 9.10 -16.65 15.17
N VAL A 188 8.76 -17.95 15.12
CA VAL A 188 7.85 -18.60 16.08
C VAL A 188 8.42 -18.62 17.51
N ARG A 189 9.75 -18.56 17.66
CA ARG A 189 10.44 -18.57 18.97
C ARG A 189 10.67 -17.17 19.56
N ARG A 190 10.25 -16.10 18.89
CA ARG A 190 10.27 -14.73 19.41
C ARG A 190 8.95 -14.38 20.09
#